data_AF-A0A9W3AI28-F1
#
_entry.id   AF-A0A9W3AI28-F1
#
_cell.length_a   1.000
_cell.length_b   1.000
_cell.length_c   1.000
_cell.angle_alpha   90.00
_cell.angle_beta   90.00
_cell.angle_gamma   90.00
#
_symmetry.space_group_name_H-M   'P 1'
#
loop_
_entity.id
_entity.type
_entity.pdbx_description
1 polymer ?
#
loop_
_entity_poly.entity_id
_entity_poly.type
_entity_poly.pdbx_seq_one_letter_code
_entity_poly.pdbx_strand_id
1 'polypeptide(L)'
;MEFGTKSRKKLITTNKVKDYRYPHHLQLYTDPPTETISLQEFEELAVERLKVLKAVETIGITHQKGTEKYNQLLEKEITATKFKECFIRKRNLSLEEEIENRKRDHMSHFILRLAYCRSEDLRRWFLLQELDLFRYRFQLESSQSRVEFLASNNLKYKPVEKDEQEEVTREMDGLDHLTNSTNKEFYKVPFTEALDLVRNRKVFLRDGYAYVPQEDLVSILLSLFRTQLSHALVVTSRALPNMEEDGRLLPMLCGLSKRYLGQDYGVKKQNVGVVTAEMIELLSKKSFPLCMQNIHASFRQTHHLRHGSRLQYGLFLKGIGLSLEEAMKFFKAEFTKSMDIDTFDKKYSYNIRYNYGKEGKKTDYTPYGCMKIIMNNPPAMGDAHGCPFKHFEAEFLRQRLSSLGVSKDGVDVVMKYTKGGHYQVACAKLFELTHGINDTNSEVEMVIQHPNQYFENSQKLLNGPVKTAKTVKIVSSQQNSQASVANGSQVDVKTEVMDDEMGDDLDLNDEELNMMT
;
A
#
# COMPACT_ATOMS: atom_id res chain seq x y z
N MET A 1 14.54 -8.84 70.56
CA MET A 1 13.58 -7.79 70.96
C MET A 1 14.37 -6.52 71.18
N GLU A 2 14.17 -5.38 70.54
CA GLU A 2 13.26 -4.85 69.53
C GLU A 2 13.97 -3.60 69.00
N PHE A 3 13.98 -3.37 67.68
CA PHE A 3 14.40 -2.11 67.07
C PHE A 3 13.18 -1.48 66.38
N GLY A 4 12.89 -0.21 66.71
CA GLY A 4 11.85 0.61 66.08
C GLY A 4 11.26 1.57 67.14
N THR A 5 11.18 2.88 66.96
CA THR A 5 10.72 3.63 65.80
C THR A 5 11.10 5.10 65.98
N LYS A 6 11.41 5.82 64.89
CA LYS A 6 11.12 7.25 64.74
C LYS A 6 11.05 7.59 63.25
N SER A 7 9.82 7.85 62.82
CA SER A 7 9.41 8.20 61.46
C SER A 7 10.12 9.45 60.97
N ARG A 8 10.82 9.36 59.83
CA ARG A 8 11.30 10.51 59.07
C ARG A 8 10.54 10.50 57.75
N LYS A 9 9.49 11.35 57.66
CA LYS A 9 8.77 11.63 56.40
C LYS A 9 9.80 12.11 55.37
N LYS A 10 10.10 11.26 54.38
CA LYS A 10 10.86 11.64 53.19
C LYS A 10 9.89 12.39 52.28
N LEU A 11 10.11 13.69 52.08
CA LEU A 11 9.50 14.41 50.97
C LEU A 11 9.91 13.70 49.67
N ILE A 12 8.95 13.15 48.95
CA ILE A 12 9.14 12.65 47.59
C ILE A 12 9.05 13.87 46.68
N THR A 13 10.21 14.46 46.36
CA THR A 13 10.32 15.43 45.27
C THR A 13 10.29 14.64 43.96
N THR A 14 9.14 14.60 43.28
CA THR A 14 8.98 13.99 41.95
C THR A 14 9.61 14.86 40.86
N ASN A 15 10.95 14.96 40.84
CA ASN A 15 11.64 15.45 39.65
C ASN A 15 11.65 14.33 38.60
N LYS A 16 10.58 14.25 37.81
CA LYS A 16 10.59 13.49 36.54
C LYS A 16 11.69 14.10 35.67
N VAL A 17 12.78 13.37 35.47
CA VAL A 17 13.80 13.73 34.48
C VAL A 17 13.09 13.73 33.12
N LYS A 18 12.87 14.91 32.54
CA LYS A 18 12.29 15.02 31.19
C LYS A 18 13.36 14.60 30.21
N ASP A 19 13.16 13.46 29.55
CA ASP A 19 13.89 13.17 28.31
C ASP A 19 13.38 14.11 27.23
N TYR A 20 14.26 15.00 26.77
CA TYR A 20 13.96 15.97 25.72
C TYR A 20 13.78 15.32 24.35
N ARG A 21 14.33 14.12 24.13
CA ARG A 21 14.25 13.41 22.85
C ARG A 21 12.94 12.65 22.69
N TYR A 22 12.43 12.06 23.78
CA TYR A 22 11.18 11.32 23.80
C TYR A 22 10.18 11.93 24.78
N PRO A 23 9.72 13.18 24.56
CA PRO A 23 8.91 13.91 25.53
C PRO A 23 7.52 13.29 25.74
N HIS A 24 6.97 12.64 24.71
CA HIS A 24 5.62 12.10 24.69
C HIS A 24 5.58 10.73 24.01
N HIS A 25 4.55 9.93 24.29
CA HIS A 25 4.42 8.58 23.73
C HIS A 25 3.89 8.57 22.29
N LEU A 26 3.05 9.55 21.92
CA LEU A 26 2.80 9.92 20.52
C LEU A 26 3.95 10.76 19.98
N GLN A 27 4.32 10.52 18.73
CA GLN A 27 5.37 11.24 18.02
C GLN A 27 4.92 11.58 16.60
N LEU A 28 5.44 12.66 16.03
CA LEU A 28 5.30 13.00 14.60
C LEU A 28 6.45 12.45 13.75
N TYR A 29 7.43 11.79 14.39
CA TYR A 29 8.56 11.12 13.74
C TYR A 29 9.34 12.07 12.80
N THR A 30 9.69 13.26 13.31
CA THR A 30 10.38 14.33 12.59
C THR A 30 11.87 14.03 12.40
N ASP A 31 12.53 13.65 13.48
CA ASP A 31 13.99 13.54 13.54
C ASP A 31 14.43 12.08 13.49
N PRO A 32 15.40 11.68 12.64
CA PRO A 32 15.82 10.30 12.54
C PRO A 32 16.49 9.78 13.83
N PRO A 33 16.32 8.48 14.16
CA PRO A 33 17.05 7.86 15.25
C PRO A 33 18.56 7.82 14.92
N THR A 34 19.40 8.13 15.91
CA THR A 34 20.87 8.16 15.76
C THR A 34 21.55 6.97 16.44
N GLU A 35 20.76 6.00 16.88
CA GLU A 35 21.22 4.91 17.72
C GLU A 35 21.60 3.70 16.88
N THR A 36 22.63 2.98 17.32
CA THR A 36 23.07 1.74 16.69
C THR A 36 22.35 0.57 17.33
N ILE A 37 21.65 -0.22 16.51
CA ILE A 37 20.95 -1.44 16.94
C ILE A 37 21.54 -2.66 16.23
N SER A 38 21.31 -3.84 16.81
CA SER A 38 21.69 -5.09 16.16
C SER A 38 20.81 -5.37 14.94
N LEU A 39 21.30 -6.16 13.99
CA LEU A 39 20.53 -6.56 12.81
C LEU A 39 19.28 -7.39 13.19
N GLN A 40 19.38 -8.19 14.26
CA GLN A 40 18.26 -8.96 14.79
C GLN A 40 17.18 -8.03 15.35
N GLU A 41 17.57 -7.05 16.17
CA GLU A 41 16.65 -6.05 16.72
C GLU A 41 15.99 -5.21 15.63
N PHE A 42 16.76 -4.84 14.59
CA PHE A 42 16.23 -4.17 13.42
C PHE A 42 15.10 -4.98 12.73
N GLU A 43 15.32 -6.28 12.51
CA GLU A 43 14.30 -7.15 11.89
C GLU A 43 13.08 -7.33 12.80
N GLU A 44 13.30 -7.52 14.10
CA GLU A 44 12.22 -7.68 15.08
C GLU A 44 11.33 -6.42 15.15
N LEU A 45 11.93 -5.22 15.24
CA LEU A 45 11.21 -3.94 15.24
C LEU A 45 10.37 -3.75 13.97
N ALA A 46 10.94 -4.09 12.81
CA ALA A 46 10.23 -4.00 11.54
C ALA A 46 9.02 -4.95 11.49
N VAL A 47 9.22 -6.21 11.87
CA VAL A 47 8.18 -7.25 11.81
C VAL A 47 7.03 -6.92 12.76
N GLU A 48 7.32 -6.54 14.01
CA GLU A 48 6.29 -6.28 15.00
C GLU A 48 5.46 -5.03 14.67
N ARG A 49 6.09 -3.93 14.20
CA ARG A 49 5.32 -2.77 13.72
C ARG A 49 4.48 -3.12 12.50
N LEU A 50 5.02 -3.93 11.58
CA LEU A 50 4.29 -4.32 10.39
C LEU A 50 3.06 -5.17 10.70
N LYS A 51 3.11 -6.04 11.71
CA LYS A 51 1.93 -6.76 12.22
C LYS A 51 0.84 -5.79 12.67
N VAL A 52 1.21 -4.73 13.40
CA VAL A 52 0.27 -3.69 13.84
C VAL A 52 -0.35 -2.96 12.65
N LEU A 53 0.46 -2.50 11.69
CA LEU A 53 -0.05 -1.81 10.50
C LEU A 53 -0.96 -2.70 9.65
N LYS A 54 -0.70 -4.01 9.61
CA LYS A 54 -1.57 -5.00 8.95
C LYS A 54 -2.88 -5.21 9.70
N ALA A 55 -2.87 -5.25 11.03
CA ALA A 55 -4.10 -5.29 11.82
C ALA A 55 -4.95 -4.02 11.59
N VAL A 56 -4.32 -2.85 11.56
CA VAL A 56 -4.98 -1.57 11.22
C VAL A 56 -5.67 -1.65 9.86
N GLU A 57 -5.00 -2.20 8.85
CA GLU A 57 -5.55 -2.43 7.51
C GLU A 57 -6.76 -3.38 7.54
N THR A 58 -6.57 -4.62 8.02
CA THR A 58 -7.60 -5.67 7.97
C THR A 58 -8.86 -5.29 8.75
N ILE A 59 -8.69 -4.72 9.95
CA ILE A 59 -9.82 -4.32 10.78
C ILE A 59 -10.49 -3.07 10.17
N GLY A 60 -9.72 -2.17 9.57
CA GLY A 60 -10.25 -0.97 8.90
C GLY A 60 -11.05 -1.26 7.63
N ILE A 61 -10.87 -2.44 7.03
CA ILE A 61 -11.67 -2.93 5.91
C ILE A 61 -13.01 -3.49 6.41
N THR A 62 -13.00 -4.20 7.53
CA THR A 62 -14.17 -4.93 8.03
C THR A 62 -15.06 -4.08 8.93
N HIS A 63 -14.49 -3.04 9.57
CA HIS A 63 -15.15 -2.22 10.57
C HIS A 63 -14.87 -0.73 10.36
N GLN A 64 -15.85 0.11 10.67
CA GLN A 64 -15.70 1.55 10.60
C GLN A 64 -14.72 2.05 11.68
N LYS A 65 -13.71 2.80 11.25
CA LYS A 65 -12.68 3.39 12.11
C LYS A 65 -13.29 4.31 13.16
N GLY A 66 -12.80 4.23 14.39
CA GLY A 66 -13.27 5.04 15.53
C GLY A 66 -14.53 4.50 16.20
N THR A 67 -15.09 3.37 15.75
CA THR A 67 -16.14 2.66 16.49
C THR A 67 -15.52 1.85 17.64
N GLU A 68 -16.30 1.63 18.69
CA GLU A 68 -15.88 0.83 19.85
C GLU A 68 -15.42 -0.58 19.43
N LYS A 69 -16.15 -1.22 18.50
CA LYS A 69 -15.80 -2.54 17.97
C LYS A 69 -14.47 -2.54 17.21
N TYR A 70 -14.21 -1.50 16.40
CA TYR A 70 -12.92 -1.33 15.72
C TYR A 70 -11.78 -1.22 16.74
N ASN A 71 -11.96 -0.40 17.78
CA ASN A 71 -10.95 -0.18 18.81
C ASN A 71 -10.65 -1.46 19.59
N GLN A 72 -11.68 -2.21 20.02
CA GLN A 72 -11.53 -3.46 20.75
C GLN A 72 -10.79 -4.54 19.94
N LEU A 73 -11.12 -4.69 18.66
CA LEU A 73 -10.44 -5.65 17.79
C LEU A 73 -8.98 -5.24 17.55
N LEU A 74 -8.73 -3.95 17.34
CA LEU A 74 -7.37 -3.45 17.11
C LEU A 74 -6.51 -3.57 18.38
N GLU A 75 -7.08 -3.28 19.54
CA GLU A 75 -6.44 -3.50 20.84
C GLU A 75 -6.06 -4.97 21.05
N LYS A 76 -6.95 -5.90 20.69
CA LYS A 76 -6.68 -7.34 20.76
C LYS A 76 -5.47 -7.74 19.91
N GLU A 77 -5.44 -7.30 18.65
CA GLU A 77 -4.32 -7.60 17.73
C GLU A 77 -3.01 -6.96 18.19
N ILE A 78 -3.04 -5.70 18.62
CA ILE A 78 -1.85 -5.03 19.17
C ILE A 78 -1.36 -5.77 20.42
N THR A 79 -2.25 -6.20 21.30
CA THR A 79 -1.91 -6.93 22.54
C THR A 79 -1.27 -8.30 22.29
N ALA A 80 -1.53 -8.90 21.12
CA ALA A 80 -0.88 -10.13 20.68
C ALA A 80 0.57 -9.92 20.21
N THR A 81 0.97 -8.68 19.91
CA THR A 81 2.35 -8.35 19.51
C THR A 81 3.30 -8.29 20.70
N LYS A 82 4.60 -8.53 20.44
CA LYS A 82 5.65 -8.43 21.47
C LYS A 82 5.85 -6.99 21.95
N PHE A 83 5.55 -6.02 21.09
CA PHE A 83 5.77 -4.59 21.35
C PHE A 83 4.46 -3.82 21.61
N LYS A 84 3.45 -4.48 22.14
CA LYS A 84 2.15 -3.87 22.49
C LYS A 84 2.28 -2.57 23.31
N GLU A 85 3.26 -2.53 24.21
CA GLU A 85 3.53 -1.39 25.10
C GLU A 85 4.11 -0.17 24.36
N CYS A 86 4.64 -0.36 23.15
CA CYS A 86 5.06 0.75 22.28
C CYS A 86 3.85 1.49 21.68
N PHE A 87 2.73 0.79 21.49
CA PHE A 87 1.54 1.33 20.82
C PHE A 87 0.42 1.70 21.78
N ILE A 88 0.27 0.96 22.89
CA ILE A 88 -0.78 1.16 23.90
C ILE A 88 -0.15 1.45 25.26
N ARG A 89 -0.56 2.57 25.87
CA ARG A 89 -0.06 3.01 27.16
C ARG A 89 -0.61 2.16 28.31
N LYS A 90 0.29 1.55 29.09
CA LYS A 90 -0.05 0.95 30.40
C LYS A 90 0.09 1.97 31.53
N ARG A 91 -0.74 1.84 32.57
CA ARG A 91 -0.74 2.76 33.73
C ARG A 91 0.39 2.53 34.74
N ASN A 92 1.16 1.43 34.62
CA ASN A 92 2.08 0.96 35.67
C ASN A 92 3.53 0.69 35.19
N LEU A 93 4.01 1.39 34.15
CA LEU A 93 5.39 1.23 33.68
C LEU A 93 6.35 2.16 34.44
N SER A 94 7.61 1.74 34.59
CA SER A 94 8.67 2.64 35.04
C SER A 94 8.96 3.71 33.99
N LEU A 95 9.58 4.82 34.39
CA LEU A 95 9.95 5.87 33.45
C LEU A 95 10.96 5.36 32.40
N GLU A 96 11.89 4.50 32.81
CA GLU A 96 12.85 3.87 31.90
C GLU A 96 12.14 2.98 30.86
N GLU A 97 11.16 2.18 31.28
CA GLU A 97 10.37 1.32 30.39
C GLU A 97 9.52 2.14 29.42
N GLU A 98 8.93 3.25 29.88
CA GLU A 98 8.19 4.16 28.99
C GLU A 98 9.10 4.74 27.91
N ILE A 99 10.30 5.22 28.26
CA ILE A 99 11.24 5.80 27.30
C ILE A 99 11.71 4.75 26.29
N GLU A 100 12.02 3.54 26.75
CA GLU A 100 12.43 2.44 25.88
C GLU A 100 11.31 2.07 24.87
N ASN A 101 10.05 2.04 25.32
CA ASN A 101 8.91 1.82 24.44
C ASN A 101 8.73 2.94 23.39
N ARG A 102 8.92 4.21 23.79
CA ARG A 102 8.89 5.37 22.87
C ARG A 102 9.98 5.27 21.81
N LYS A 103 11.16 4.83 22.22
CA LYS A 103 12.32 4.63 21.35
C LYS A 103 12.08 3.49 20.35
N ARG A 104 11.51 2.36 20.77
CA ARG A 104 11.16 1.25 19.87
C ARG A 104 10.08 1.64 18.85
N ASP A 105 9.05 2.37 19.27
CA ASP A 105 8.04 2.94 18.37
C ASP A 105 8.71 3.85 17.32
N HIS A 106 9.61 4.72 17.76
CA HIS A 106 10.37 5.62 16.90
C HIS A 106 11.23 4.87 15.88
N MET A 107 12.08 3.94 16.34
CA MET A 107 12.98 3.19 15.47
C MET A 107 12.21 2.32 14.47
N SER A 108 11.19 1.59 14.93
CA SER A 108 10.38 0.73 14.06
C SER A 108 9.70 1.51 12.93
N HIS A 109 9.23 2.74 13.19
CA HIS A 109 8.67 3.61 12.16
C HIS A 109 9.69 3.97 11.08
N PHE A 110 10.89 4.41 11.47
CA PHE A 110 11.95 4.77 10.52
C PHE A 110 12.50 3.58 9.75
N ILE A 111 12.57 2.40 10.37
CA ILE A 111 12.94 1.15 9.69
C ILE A 111 11.93 0.83 8.57
N LEU A 112 10.63 0.94 8.84
CA LEU A 112 9.61 0.72 7.82
C LEU A 112 9.59 1.81 6.75
N ARG A 113 9.97 3.06 7.05
CA ARG A 113 10.15 4.10 6.00
C ARG A 113 11.15 3.64 4.94
N LEU A 114 12.27 3.02 5.34
CA LEU A 114 13.26 2.49 4.39
C LEU A 114 12.66 1.40 3.48
N ALA A 115 11.88 0.49 4.05
CA ALA A 115 11.27 -0.60 3.27
C ALA A 115 10.15 -0.11 2.34
N TYR A 116 9.33 0.85 2.78
CA TYR A 116 8.11 1.27 2.10
C TYR A 116 8.26 2.55 1.26
N CYS A 117 9.44 3.19 1.23
CA CYS A 117 9.67 4.36 0.38
C CYS A 117 9.86 4.02 -1.12
N ARG A 118 10.13 2.75 -1.45
CA ARG A 118 10.68 2.31 -2.76
C ARG A 118 9.74 2.45 -3.96
N SER A 119 8.43 2.39 -3.75
CA SER A 119 7.44 2.58 -4.80
C SER A 119 6.28 3.44 -4.32
N GLU A 120 5.52 4.02 -5.25
CA GLU A 120 4.34 4.82 -4.90
C GLU A 120 3.28 4.00 -4.15
N ASP A 121 3.04 2.76 -4.57
CA ASP A 121 2.08 1.87 -3.92
C ASP A 121 2.46 1.58 -2.47
N LEU A 122 3.75 1.30 -2.22
CA LEU A 122 4.28 1.06 -0.88
C LEU A 122 4.18 2.31 0.00
N ARG A 123 4.56 3.48 -0.54
CA ARG A 123 4.50 4.76 0.17
C ARG A 123 3.07 5.08 0.57
N ARG A 124 2.12 4.91 -0.35
CA ARG A 124 0.71 5.17 -0.12
C ARG A 124 0.14 4.24 0.94
N TRP A 125 0.43 2.95 0.87
CA TRP A 125 -0.02 1.98 1.85
C TRP A 125 0.50 2.33 3.25
N PHE A 126 1.81 2.54 3.39
CA PHE A 126 2.45 2.86 4.67
C PHE A 126 1.91 4.16 5.26
N LEU A 127 1.81 5.22 4.45
CA LEU A 127 1.23 6.50 4.85
C LEU A 127 -0.20 6.34 5.39
N LEU A 128 -1.05 5.55 4.72
CA LEU A 128 -2.43 5.33 5.15
C LEU A 128 -2.50 4.59 6.50
N GLN A 129 -1.77 3.49 6.64
CA GLN A 129 -1.82 2.70 7.89
C GLN A 129 -1.21 3.45 9.08
N GLU A 130 -0.15 4.24 8.86
CA GLU A 130 0.44 5.08 9.91
C GLU A 130 -0.50 6.21 10.37
N LEU A 131 -1.22 6.82 9.44
CA LEU A 131 -2.23 7.83 9.79
C LEU A 131 -3.36 7.22 10.62
N ASP A 132 -3.83 6.04 10.24
CA ASP A 132 -4.88 5.35 10.99
C ASP A 132 -4.40 4.88 12.37
N LEU A 133 -3.16 4.40 12.48
CA LEU A 133 -2.54 4.07 13.75
C LEU A 133 -2.40 5.31 14.64
N PHE A 134 -1.93 6.44 14.09
CA PHE A 134 -1.83 7.71 14.81
C PHE A 134 -3.21 8.17 15.30
N ARG A 135 -4.23 8.09 14.44
CA ARG A 135 -5.62 8.43 14.81
C ARG A 135 -6.08 7.61 16.00
N TYR A 136 -5.93 6.29 15.94
CA TYR A 136 -6.31 5.37 17.01
C TYR A 136 -5.60 5.75 18.31
N ARG A 137 -4.26 5.90 18.29
CA ARG A 137 -3.48 6.23 19.49
C ARG A 137 -3.87 7.60 20.06
N PHE A 138 -4.08 8.61 19.23
CA PHE A 138 -4.51 9.94 19.68
C PHE A 138 -5.91 9.93 20.32
N GLN A 139 -6.83 9.10 19.82
CA GLN A 139 -8.18 9.00 20.39
C GLN A 139 -8.20 8.37 21.78
N LEU A 140 -7.23 7.50 22.11
CA LEU A 140 -7.08 6.91 23.45
C LEU A 140 -6.54 7.92 24.48
N GLU A 141 -5.98 9.05 24.05
CA GLU A 141 -5.36 10.01 24.96
C GLU A 141 -6.36 10.84 25.74
N SER A 142 -6.01 11.10 27.00
CA SER A 142 -6.73 12.01 27.88
C SER A 142 -6.54 13.47 27.45
N SER A 143 -7.47 14.37 27.82
CA SER A 143 -7.36 15.80 27.50
C SER A 143 -6.01 16.39 27.95
N GLN A 144 -5.52 16.02 29.14
CA GLN A 144 -4.22 16.47 29.65
C GLN A 144 -3.04 15.98 28.78
N SER A 145 -3.03 14.71 28.37
CA SER A 145 -1.94 14.19 27.53
C SER A 145 -1.95 14.79 26.13
N ARG A 146 -3.13 15.11 25.59
CA ARG A 146 -3.26 15.81 24.30
C ARG A 146 -2.65 17.21 24.37
N VAL A 147 -2.92 17.96 25.44
CA VAL A 147 -2.32 19.29 25.64
C VAL A 147 -0.79 19.19 25.76
N GLU A 148 -0.28 18.19 26.48
CA GLU A 148 1.18 17.94 26.58
C GLU A 148 1.81 17.62 25.22
N PHE A 149 1.14 16.80 24.40
CA PHE A 149 1.59 16.47 23.04
C PHE A 149 1.61 17.70 22.12
N LEU A 150 0.57 18.53 22.18
CA LEU A 150 0.51 19.76 21.37
C LEU A 150 1.66 20.71 21.75
N ALA A 151 1.89 20.90 23.05
CA ALA A 151 2.97 21.73 23.56
C ALA A 151 4.35 21.18 23.15
N SER A 152 4.57 19.87 23.21
CA SER A 152 5.87 19.27 22.84
C SER A 152 6.20 19.40 21.35
N ASN A 153 5.19 19.53 20.49
CA ASN A 153 5.36 19.67 19.04
C ASN A 153 5.30 21.14 18.57
N ASN A 154 5.38 22.11 19.48
CA ASN A 154 5.26 23.54 19.20
C ASN A 154 3.95 23.95 18.50
N LEU A 155 2.89 23.16 18.67
CA LEU A 155 1.57 23.47 18.15
C LEU A 155 0.85 24.40 19.13
N LYS A 156 0.58 25.63 18.70
CA LYS A 156 -0.03 26.68 19.55
C LYS A 156 -1.54 26.52 19.71
N TYR A 157 -2.03 25.28 19.74
CA TYR A 157 -3.46 24.99 19.87
C TYR A 157 -3.82 25.04 21.35
N LYS A 158 -4.56 26.08 21.75
CA LYS A 158 -4.95 26.28 23.13
C LYS A 158 -6.42 25.88 23.33
N PRO A 159 -6.76 25.21 24.45
CA PRO A 159 -8.15 25.07 24.83
C PRO A 159 -8.74 26.47 25.06
N VAL A 160 -9.95 26.68 24.58
CA VAL A 160 -10.68 27.95 24.73
C VAL A 160 -11.09 28.10 26.20
N GLU A 161 -10.88 29.28 26.77
CA GLU A 161 -11.31 29.56 28.14
C GLU A 161 -12.84 29.62 28.24
N LYS A 162 -13.41 29.32 29.41
CA LYS A 162 -14.88 29.22 29.57
C LYS A 162 -15.61 30.50 29.15
N ASP A 163 -15.06 31.66 29.50
CA ASP A 163 -15.66 32.95 29.18
C ASP A 163 -15.68 33.20 27.66
N GLU A 164 -14.58 32.89 26.96
CA GLU A 164 -14.48 32.97 25.51
C GLU A 164 -15.37 31.92 24.83
N GLN A 165 -15.50 30.73 25.43
CA GLN A 165 -16.33 29.65 24.93
C GLN A 165 -17.81 30.00 24.98
N GLU A 166 -18.29 30.62 26.07
CA GLU A 166 -19.67 31.10 26.16
C GLU A 166 -19.98 32.17 25.11
N GLU A 167 -19.04 33.09 24.87
CA GLU A 167 -19.20 34.13 23.84
C GLU A 167 -19.26 33.54 22.43
N VAL A 168 -18.32 32.64 22.11
CA VAL A 168 -18.30 31.94 20.82
C VAL A 168 -19.55 31.09 20.64
N THR A 169 -20.02 30.41 21.68
CA THR A 169 -21.25 29.59 21.61
C THR A 169 -22.47 30.47 21.33
N ARG A 170 -22.57 31.65 21.96
CA ARG A 170 -23.65 32.62 21.69
C ARG A 170 -23.62 33.14 20.25
N GLU A 171 -22.44 33.38 19.68
CA GLU A 171 -22.29 33.78 18.27
C GLU A 171 -22.57 32.62 17.30
N MET A 172 -22.30 31.38 17.72
CA MET A 172 -22.58 30.16 16.95
C MET A 172 -24.08 29.80 16.93
N ASP A 173 -24.85 30.12 17.97
CA ASP A 173 -26.29 29.85 18.07
C ASP A 173 -27.14 30.63 17.05
N GLY A 174 -26.55 31.55 16.27
CA GLY A 174 -27.16 32.13 15.06
C GLY A 174 -27.11 31.24 13.82
N LEU A 175 -26.37 30.13 13.86
CA LEU A 175 -26.27 29.11 12.81
C LEU A 175 -26.92 27.81 13.32
N ASP A 176 -28.21 27.68 13.06
CA ASP A 176 -29.02 26.52 13.43
C ASP A 176 -28.42 25.22 12.83
N HIS A 177 -27.90 24.33 13.72
CA HIS A 177 -27.67 22.88 13.57
C HIS A 177 -26.75 22.26 14.66
N LEU A 178 -26.17 23.05 15.58
CA LEU A 178 -25.20 22.54 16.58
C LEU A 178 -25.73 22.46 18.04
N THR A 179 -27.00 22.76 18.26
CA THR A 179 -27.62 23.05 19.58
C THR A 179 -27.86 21.85 20.51
N ASN A 180 -27.08 20.77 20.42
CA ASN A 180 -27.24 19.60 21.31
C ASN A 180 -25.96 19.13 22.00
N SER A 181 -25.04 20.03 22.40
CA SER A 181 -23.91 19.61 23.23
C SER A 181 -23.36 20.70 24.14
N THR A 182 -24.00 20.90 25.29
CA THR A 182 -23.58 21.78 26.39
C THR A 182 -22.29 21.35 27.11
N ASN A 183 -21.35 20.66 26.44
CA ASN A 183 -20.09 20.19 27.05
C ASN A 183 -18.96 19.86 26.04
N LYS A 184 -18.94 20.47 24.84
CA LYS A 184 -17.85 20.23 23.88
C LYS A 184 -16.66 21.16 24.18
N GLU A 185 -15.47 20.60 24.40
CA GLU A 185 -14.23 21.36 24.48
C GLU A 185 -13.83 21.89 23.09
N PHE A 186 -13.51 23.18 22.99
CA PHE A 186 -13.03 23.81 21.76
C PHE A 186 -11.55 24.18 21.87
N TYR A 187 -10.87 24.11 20.73
CA TYR A 187 -9.48 24.53 20.56
C TYR A 187 -9.42 25.73 19.63
N LYS A 188 -8.67 26.75 20.04
CA LYS A 188 -8.37 27.93 19.21
C LYS A 188 -7.15 27.63 18.35
N VAL A 189 -7.34 27.61 17.03
CA VAL A 189 -6.34 27.23 16.04
C VAL A 189 -6.23 28.30 14.97
N PRO A 190 -5.04 28.70 14.47
CA PRO A 190 -4.95 29.59 13.31
C PRO A 190 -5.72 29.00 12.12
N PHE A 191 -6.58 29.79 11.46
CA PHE A 191 -7.49 29.25 10.42
C PHE A 191 -6.72 28.58 9.26
N THR A 192 -5.49 29.04 8.99
CA THR A 192 -4.57 28.50 7.98
C THR A 192 -4.12 27.07 8.25
N GLU A 193 -4.23 26.59 9.49
CA GLU A 193 -3.91 25.21 9.87
C GLU A 193 -5.17 24.31 9.85
N ALA A 194 -6.36 24.89 9.78
CA ALA A 194 -7.64 24.19 9.77
C ALA A 194 -8.38 24.30 8.42
N LEU A 195 -7.66 24.48 7.31
CA LEU A 195 -8.24 24.80 5.99
C LEU A 195 -9.31 23.80 5.52
N ASP A 196 -9.13 22.51 5.78
CA ASP A 196 -10.10 21.47 5.40
C ASP A 196 -11.44 21.63 6.12
N LEU A 197 -11.42 22.07 7.38
CA LEU A 197 -12.63 22.33 8.16
C LEU A 197 -13.27 23.66 7.75
N VAL A 198 -12.44 24.67 7.49
CA VAL A 198 -12.87 26.00 7.04
C VAL A 198 -13.56 25.94 5.68
N ARG A 199 -12.95 25.27 4.69
CA ARG A 199 -13.49 25.12 3.33
C ARG A 199 -14.88 24.47 3.34
N ASN A 200 -15.10 23.53 4.27
CA ASN A 200 -16.37 22.83 4.42
C ASN A 200 -17.36 23.52 5.37
N ARG A 201 -17.03 24.73 5.86
CA ARG A 201 -17.84 25.50 6.83
C ARG A 201 -18.22 24.70 8.07
N LYS A 202 -17.29 23.87 8.56
CA LYS A 202 -17.51 22.99 9.73
C LYS A 202 -17.06 23.61 11.06
N VAL A 203 -16.36 24.74 11.02
CA VAL A 203 -15.80 25.41 12.20
C VAL A 203 -16.15 26.89 12.17
N PHE A 204 -16.32 27.46 13.37
CA PHE A 204 -16.53 28.88 13.55
C PHE A 204 -15.21 29.64 13.40
N LEU A 205 -15.26 30.83 12.79
CA LEU A 205 -14.09 31.68 12.54
C LEU A 205 -14.27 33.05 13.19
N ARG A 206 -13.24 33.52 13.90
CA ARG A 206 -13.18 34.87 14.46
C ARG A 206 -11.74 35.36 14.53
N ASP A 207 -11.48 36.57 14.05
CA ASP A 207 -10.18 37.25 14.09
C ASP A 207 -8.97 36.42 13.62
N GLY A 208 -9.13 35.65 12.54
CA GLY A 208 -8.05 34.82 11.99
C GLY A 208 -7.85 33.48 12.73
N TYR A 209 -8.75 33.12 13.64
CA TYR A 209 -8.74 31.85 14.34
C TYR A 209 -9.98 31.02 14.01
N ALA A 210 -9.78 29.70 13.93
CA ALA A 210 -10.82 28.69 13.87
C ALA A 210 -11.03 28.08 15.26
N TYR A 211 -12.29 27.93 15.64
CA TYR A 211 -12.74 27.30 16.88
C TYR A 211 -13.14 25.86 16.55
N VAL A 212 -12.24 24.95 16.88
CA VAL A 212 -12.30 23.56 16.43
C VAL A 212 -12.75 22.67 17.59
N PRO A 213 -13.83 21.88 17.43
CA PRO A 213 -14.21 20.88 18.41
C PRO A 213 -13.08 19.89 18.68
N GLN A 214 -12.94 19.42 19.91
CA GLN A 214 -11.93 18.40 20.28
C GLN A 214 -11.98 17.14 19.39
N GLU A 215 -13.17 16.75 18.93
CA GLU A 215 -13.40 15.62 18.01
C GLU A 215 -12.79 15.84 16.62
N ASP A 216 -12.74 17.09 16.15
CA ASP A 216 -12.20 17.46 14.85
C ASP A 216 -10.72 17.85 14.91
N LEU A 217 -10.16 18.12 16.09
CA LEU A 217 -8.74 18.42 16.28
C LEU A 217 -7.83 17.32 15.69
N VAL A 218 -8.25 16.05 15.81
CA VAL A 218 -7.50 14.92 15.24
C VAL A 218 -7.34 15.04 13.72
N SER A 219 -8.31 15.64 13.02
CA SER A 219 -8.25 15.80 11.55
C SER A 219 -7.14 16.75 11.13
N ILE A 220 -6.93 17.84 11.88
CA ILE A 220 -5.85 18.81 11.65
C ILE A 220 -4.49 18.15 11.85
N LEU A 221 -4.33 17.43 12.97
CA LEU A 221 -3.08 16.71 13.27
C LEU A 221 -2.77 15.63 12.24
N LEU A 222 -3.78 14.91 11.75
CA LEU A 222 -3.62 13.92 10.68
C LEU A 222 -3.19 14.58 9.36
N SER A 223 -3.71 15.76 9.03
CA SER A 223 -3.31 16.49 7.82
C SER A 223 -1.85 16.95 7.89
N LEU A 224 -1.44 17.48 9.06
CA LEU A 224 -0.05 17.85 9.34
C LEU A 224 0.87 16.62 9.23
N PHE A 225 0.53 15.53 9.92
CA PHE A 225 1.33 14.30 9.94
C PHE A 225 1.43 13.69 8.54
N ARG A 226 0.34 13.67 7.78
CA ARG A 226 0.31 13.19 6.39
C ARG A 226 1.28 13.96 5.51
N THR A 227 1.27 15.28 5.61
CA THR A 227 2.13 16.16 4.80
C THR A 227 3.61 15.90 5.11
N GLN A 228 3.96 15.86 6.39
CA GLN A 228 5.33 15.60 6.84
C GLN A 228 5.81 14.21 6.43
N LEU A 229 5.00 13.16 6.69
CA LEU A 229 5.37 11.77 6.38
C LEU A 229 5.48 11.53 4.87
N SER A 230 4.56 12.09 4.07
CA SER A 230 4.61 11.99 2.61
C SER A 230 5.91 12.61 2.06
N HIS A 231 6.28 13.81 2.54
CA HIS A 231 7.53 14.44 2.16
C HIS A 231 8.74 13.61 2.58
N ALA A 232 8.78 13.13 3.82
CA ALA A 232 9.86 12.30 4.34
C ALA A 232 10.07 11.02 3.50
N LEU A 233 8.99 10.32 3.10
CA LEU A 233 9.07 9.12 2.27
C LEU A 233 9.67 9.40 0.88
N VAL A 234 9.38 10.56 0.28
CA VAL A 234 9.97 10.96 -1.01
C VAL A 234 11.47 11.22 -0.84
N VAL A 235 11.86 11.96 0.21
CA VAL A 235 13.26 12.25 0.51
C VAL A 235 14.05 10.97 0.78
N THR A 236 13.52 10.07 1.62
CA THR A 236 14.13 8.76 1.88
C THR A 236 14.28 7.93 0.60
N SER A 237 13.27 7.90 -0.27
CA SER A 237 13.34 7.16 -1.53
C SER A 237 14.45 7.66 -2.45
N ARG A 238 14.72 8.98 -2.48
CA ARG A 238 15.78 9.58 -3.29
C ARG A 238 17.17 9.31 -2.72
N ALA A 239 17.29 9.24 -1.39
CA ALA A 239 18.55 8.95 -0.72
C ALA A 239 18.88 7.46 -0.66
N LEU A 240 17.88 6.59 -0.84
CA LEU A 240 18.02 5.14 -0.68
C LEU A 240 19.12 4.51 -1.56
N PRO A 241 19.28 4.85 -2.87
CA PRO A 241 20.31 4.25 -3.71
C PRO A 241 21.73 4.38 -3.15
N ASN A 242 22.04 5.49 -2.47
CA ASN A 242 23.35 5.71 -1.83
C ASN A 242 23.56 4.80 -0.60
N MET A 243 22.47 4.28 -0.02
CA MET A 243 22.51 3.30 1.07
C MET A 243 22.47 1.85 0.56
N GLU A 244 22.11 1.62 -0.72
CA GLU A 244 22.03 0.28 -1.33
C GLU A 244 23.41 -0.36 -1.54
N GLU A 245 24.50 0.39 -1.36
CA GLU A 245 25.87 -0.15 -1.33
C GLU A 245 26.14 -1.06 -0.10
N ASP A 246 25.35 -0.93 0.98
CA ASP A 246 25.41 -1.86 2.11
C ASP A 246 24.60 -3.13 1.80
N GLY A 247 25.30 -4.15 1.29
CA GLY A 247 24.73 -5.44 0.88
C GLY A 247 23.95 -6.21 1.97
N ARG A 248 23.99 -5.77 3.24
CA ARG A 248 23.26 -6.40 4.36
C ARG A 248 21.82 -5.90 4.48
N LEU A 249 21.55 -4.62 4.18
CA LEU A 249 20.24 -4.00 4.38
C LEU A 249 19.26 -4.33 3.25
N LEU A 250 19.75 -4.40 2.01
CA LEU A 250 18.91 -4.56 0.83
C LEU A 250 18.09 -5.87 0.82
N PRO A 251 18.66 -7.06 1.12
CA PRO A 251 17.88 -8.30 1.17
C PRO A 251 16.81 -8.29 2.27
N MET A 252 17.10 -7.62 3.40
CA MET A 252 16.17 -7.52 4.53
C MET A 252 15.01 -6.58 4.23
N LEU A 253 15.26 -5.37 3.72
CA LEU A 253 14.22 -4.42 3.32
C LEU A 253 13.34 -4.97 2.19
N CYS A 254 13.95 -5.66 1.23
CA CYS A 254 13.23 -6.42 0.21
C CYS A 254 12.42 -7.58 0.82
N GLY A 255 12.97 -8.25 1.83
CA GLY A 255 12.30 -9.35 2.54
C GLY A 255 11.06 -8.88 3.30
N LEU A 256 11.12 -7.74 3.97
CA LEU A 256 10.01 -7.20 4.77
C LEU A 256 8.78 -6.84 3.91
N SER A 257 9.01 -6.21 2.76
CA SER A 257 7.94 -5.93 1.78
C SER A 257 7.40 -7.24 1.18
N LYS A 258 8.28 -8.16 0.77
CA LYS A 258 7.89 -9.44 0.12
C LYS A 258 7.14 -10.41 1.02
N ARG A 259 7.52 -10.51 2.30
CA ARG A 259 6.89 -11.44 3.27
C ARG A 259 5.45 -11.06 3.60
N TYR A 260 5.05 -9.78 3.43
CA TYR A 260 3.78 -9.27 3.97
C TYR A 260 2.89 -8.49 2.97
N LEU A 261 3.44 -8.00 1.85
CA LEU A 261 2.67 -7.40 0.75
C LEU A 261 2.64 -8.26 -0.51
N GLY A 262 3.30 -9.42 -0.48
CA GLY A 262 3.41 -10.33 -1.61
C GLY A 262 4.66 -10.09 -2.45
N GLN A 263 4.87 -10.98 -3.43
CA GLN A 263 6.08 -11.01 -4.24
C GLN A 263 6.19 -9.76 -5.13
N ASP A 264 7.39 -9.19 -5.21
CA ASP A 264 7.71 -8.17 -6.20
C ASP A 264 7.86 -8.83 -7.57
N TYR A 265 6.86 -8.64 -8.43
CA TYR A 265 6.82 -9.21 -9.79
C TYR A 265 7.74 -8.50 -10.78
N GLY A 266 8.54 -7.51 -10.32
CA GLY A 266 9.53 -6.84 -11.15
C GLY A 266 10.79 -7.66 -11.44
N VAL A 267 11.06 -8.74 -10.69
CA VAL A 267 12.26 -9.58 -10.88
C VAL A 267 11.87 -10.92 -11.48
N LYS A 268 12.42 -11.23 -12.67
CA LYS A 268 12.22 -12.50 -13.40
C LYS A 268 12.51 -13.71 -12.50
N LYS A 269 11.46 -14.31 -11.95
CA LYS A 269 11.49 -15.69 -11.49
C LYS A 269 10.44 -16.49 -12.24
N GLN A 270 10.90 -17.48 -12.99
CA GLN A 270 10.07 -18.53 -13.59
C GLN A 270 9.52 -19.43 -12.47
N ASN A 271 8.60 -18.91 -11.65
CA ASN A 271 8.02 -19.67 -10.54
C ASN A 271 6.81 -20.51 -10.97
N VAL A 272 6.28 -20.27 -12.17
CA VAL A 272 5.21 -21.07 -12.78
C VAL A 272 5.81 -21.77 -14.00
N GLY A 273 5.48 -23.04 -14.20
CA GLY A 273 5.95 -23.85 -15.34
C GLY A 273 5.76 -23.15 -16.69
N VAL A 274 6.42 -23.64 -17.73
CA VAL A 274 6.45 -23.01 -19.07
C VAL A 274 5.02 -22.76 -19.58
N VAL A 275 4.58 -21.50 -19.57
CA VAL A 275 3.28 -21.08 -20.10
C VAL A 275 3.43 -20.83 -21.61
N THR A 276 2.60 -21.48 -22.42
CA THR A 276 2.56 -21.31 -23.88
C THR A 276 1.32 -20.53 -24.33
N ALA A 277 1.34 -20.01 -25.55
CA ALA A 277 0.24 -19.27 -26.17
C ALA A 277 -1.09 -20.05 -26.18
N GLU A 278 -1.01 -21.36 -26.37
CA GLU A 278 -2.17 -22.26 -26.45
C GLU A 278 -2.83 -22.49 -25.08
N MET A 279 -2.04 -22.41 -23.99
CA MET A 279 -2.55 -22.57 -22.63
C MET A 279 -3.37 -21.36 -22.16
N ILE A 280 -3.17 -20.18 -22.76
CA ILE A 280 -3.76 -18.91 -22.28
C ILE A 280 -5.29 -18.97 -22.21
N GLU A 281 -5.95 -19.60 -23.19
CA GLU A 281 -7.41 -19.73 -23.20
C GLU A 281 -7.93 -20.49 -21.96
N LEU A 282 -7.30 -21.62 -21.64
CA LEU A 282 -7.66 -22.45 -20.49
C LEU A 282 -7.33 -21.74 -19.16
N LEU A 283 -6.13 -21.13 -19.09
CA LEU A 283 -5.68 -20.39 -17.91
C LEU A 283 -6.57 -19.17 -17.64
N SER A 284 -7.11 -18.53 -18.68
CA SER A 284 -8.02 -17.40 -18.53
C SER A 284 -9.28 -17.78 -17.75
N LYS A 285 -9.84 -18.96 -18.00
CA LYS A 285 -11.08 -19.42 -17.37
C LYS A 285 -10.87 -19.93 -15.95
N LYS A 286 -9.69 -20.51 -15.67
CA LYS A 286 -9.42 -21.21 -14.40
C LYS A 286 -8.60 -20.40 -13.40
N SER A 287 -7.72 -19.53 -13.87
CA SER A 287 -6.67 -18.96 -13.00
C SER A 287 -6.44 -17.47 -13.15
N PHE A 288 -7.06 -16.79 -14.12
CA PHE A 288 -6.92 -15.35 -14.22
C PHE A 288 -7.88 -14.65 -13.25
N PRO A 289 -7.45 -13.56 -12.60
CA PRO A 289 -8.39 -12.69 -11.89
C PRO A 289 -9.33 -11.99 -12.86
N LEU A 290 -10.47 -11.51 -12.37
CA LEU A 290 -11.54 -10.93 -13.21
C LEU A 290 -11.06 -9.79 -14.11
N CYS A 291 -10.10 -8.97 -13.65
CA CYS A 291 -9.50 -7.91 -14.45
C CYS A 291 -8.80 -8.43 -15.72
N MET A 292 -8.08 -9.54 -15.64
CA MET A 292 -7.39 -10.14 -16.78
C MET A 292 -8.33 -11.01 -17.62
N GLN A 293 -9.33 -11.63 -16.99
CA GLN A 293 -10.42 -12.31 -17.72
C GLN A 293 -11.18 -11.35 -18.62
N ASN A 294 -11.46 -10.14 -18.13
CA ASN A 294 -12.17 -9.12 -18.91
C ASN A 294 -11.38 -8.72 -20.16
N ILE A 295 -10.10 -8.41 -19.99
CA ILE A 295 -9.24 -8.05 -21.13
C ILE A 295 -9.14 -9.22 -22.11
N HIS A 296 -8.96 -10.45 -21.62
CA HIS A 296 -8.89 -11.63 -22.47
C HIS A 296 -10.18 -11.83 -23.28
N ALA A 297 -11.35 -11.76 -22.63
CA ALA A 297 -12.64 -11.90 -23.30
C ALA A 297 -12.85 -10.80 -24.36
N SER A 298 -12.55 -9.55 -24.02
CA SER A 298 -12.61 -8.43 -24.96
C SER A 298 -11.68 -8.62 -26.14
N PHE A 299 -10.45 -9.12 -25.91
CA PHE A 299 -9.49 -9.35 -26.98
C PHE A 299 -9.97 -10.43 -27.95
N ARG A 300 -10.54 -11.53 -27.42
CA ARG A 300 -11.11 -12.61 -28.24
C ARG A 300 -12.35 -12.18 -29.03
N GLN A 301 -13.11 -11.22 -28.52
CA GLN A 301 -14.34 -10.74 -29.17
C GLN A 301 -14.05 -9.70 -30.25
N THR A 302 -13.15 -8.75 -29.95
CA THR A 302 -12.88 -7.60 -30.82
C THR A 302 -11.66 -7.79 -31.71
N HIS A 303 -10.85 -8.82 -31.43
CA HIS A 303 -9.56 -9.08 -32.07
C HIS A 303 -8.62 -7.87 -32.04
N HIS A 304 -8.80 -6.99 -31.05
CA HIS A 304 -8.03 -5.77 -30.86
C HIS A 304 -7.91 -5.42 -29.37
N LEU A 305 -6.87 -4.67 -28.99
CA LEU A 305 -6.72 -4.10 -27.65
C LEU A 305 -6.17 -2.67 -27.74
N ARG A 306 -6.78 -1.76 -26.96
CA ARG A 306 -6.30 -0.38 -26.75
C ARG A 306 -5.09 -0.33 -25.82
N HIS A 307 -4.40 0.81 -25.79
CA HIS A 307 -3.08 0.96 -25.15
C HIS A 307 -3.07 0.50 -23.68
N GLY A 308 -4.02 0.95 -22.86
CA GLY A 308 -4.13 0.55 -21.45
C GLY A 308 -4.28 -0.96 -21.26
N SER A 309 -5.13 -1.59 -22.08
CA SER A 309 -5.33 -3.05 -22.04
C SER A 309 -4.10 -3.82 -22.51
N ARG A 310 -3.39 -3.35 -23.54
CA ARG A 310 -2.14 -3.96 -24.01
C ARG A 310 -1.07 -3.97 -22.92
N LEU A 311 -0.90 -2.86 -22.20
CA LEU A 311 0.07 -2.78 -21.10
C LEU A 311 -0.33 -3.66 -19.92
N GLN A 312 -1.54 -3.49 -19.38
CA GLN A 312 -1.99 -4.23 -18.21
C GLN A 312 -1.95 -5.74 -18.44
N TYR A 313 -2.44 -6.20 -19.60
CA TYR A 313 -2.51 -7.62 -19.91
C TYR A 313 -1.18 -8.19 -20.40
N GLY A 314 -0.45 -7.46 -21.25
CA GLY A 314 0.86 -7.89 -21.75
C GLY A 314 1.88 -8.07 -20.61
N LEU A 315 1.93 -7.12 -19.66
CA LEU A 315 2.82 -7.24 -18.50
C LEU A 315 2.37 -8.35 -17.54
N PHE A 316 1.07 -8.56 -17.37
CA PHE A 316 0.55 -9.70 -16.61
C PHE A 316 0.96 -11.04 -17.24
N LEU A 317 0.81 -11.20 -18.57
CA LEU A 317 1.19 -12.40 -19.30
C LEU A 317 2.69 -12.70 -19.19
N LYS A 318 3.53 -11.66 -19.31
CA LYS A 318 4.96 -11.75 -19.02
C LYS A 318 5.20 -12.24 -17.58
N GLY A 319 4.49 -11.67 -16.61
CA GLY A 319 4.65 -12.02 -15.20
C GLY A 319 4.22 -13.45 -14.85
N ILE A 320 3.29 -14.06 -15.59
CA ILE A 320 2.92 -15.48 -15.39
C ILE A 320 3.89 -16.46 -16.08
N GLY A 321 4.89 -15.94 -16.80
CA GLY A 321 5.94 -16.75 -17.43
C GLY A 321 5.77 -16.97 -18.94
N LEU A 322 4.87 -16.25 -19.62
CA LEU A 322 4.77 -16.32 -21.08
C LEU A 322 6.04 -15.72 -21.70
N SER A 323 6.78 -16.52 -22.47
CA SER A 323 8.00 -16.06 -23.13
C SER A 323 7.68 -14.99 -24.19
N LEU A 324 8.69 -14.20 -24.61
CA LEU A 324 8.50 -13.22 -25.68
C LEU A 324 8.05 -13.88 -26.98
N GLU A 325 8.62 -15.04 -27.32
CA GLU A 325 8.28 -15.80 -28.53
C GLU A 325 6.80 -16.26 -28.49
N GLU A 326 6.37 -16.82 -27.36
CA GLU A 326 4.98 -17.26 -27.18
C GLU A 326 4.01 -16.08 -27.10
N ALA A 327 4.41 -14.96 -26.51
CA ALA A 327 3.62 -13.72 -26.50
C ALA A 327 3.45 -13.17 -27.92
N MET A 328 4.52 -13.14 -28.72
CA MET A 328 4.44 -12.75 -30.13
C MET A 328 3.52 -13.67 -30.92
N LYS A 329 3.64 -15.00 -30.74
CA LYS A 329 2.73 -15.98 -31.36
C LYS A 329 1.27 -15.73 -30.97
N PHE A 330 1.00 -15.54 -29.68
CA PHE A 330 -0.35 -15.30 -29.14
C PHE A 330 -0.97 -14.00 -29.68
N PHE A 331 -0.26 -12.88 -29.55
CA PHE A 331 -0.79 -11.57 -29.98
C PHE A 331 -0.92 -11.50 -31.50
N LYS A 332 0.09 -11.97 -32.26
CA LYS A 332 0.04 -11.97 -33.72
C LYS A 332 -1.17 -12.75 -34.23
N ALA A 333 -1.36 -13.99 -33.76
CA ALA A 333 -2.46 -14.84 -34.18
C ALA A 333 -3.86 -14.25 -33.91
N GLU A 334 -4.02 -13.48 -32.83
CA GLU A 334 -5.30 -12.87 -32.48
C GLU A 334 -5.53 -11.53 -33.18
N PHE A 335 -4.53 -10.65 -33.22
CA PHE A 335 -4.64 -9.37 -33.92
C PHE A 335 -4.85 -9.55 -35.42
N THR A 336 -4.20 -10.54 -36.05
CA THR A 336 -4.32 -10.75 -37.50
C THR A 336 -5.68 -11.26 -37.96
N LYS A 337 -6.63 -11.45 -37.03
CA LYS A 337 -8.05 -11.70 -37.36
C LYS A 337 -8.79 -10.41 -37.73
N SER A 338 -8.31 -9.24 -37.28
CA SER A 338 -8.90 -7.93 -37.59
C SER A 338 -8.00 -7.03 -38.44
N MET A 339 -6.71 -7.31 -38.55
CA MET A 339 -5.74 -6.54 -39.33
C MET A 339 -4.78 -7.45 -40.09
N ASP A 340 -4.02 -6.91 -41.04
CA ASP A 340 -2.97 -7.63 -41.75
C ASP A 340 -1.67 -7.77 -40.91
N ILE A 341 -0.79 -8.66 -41.36
CA ILE A 341 0.47 -8.97 -40.67
C ILE A 341 1.41 -7.76 -40.63
N ASP A 342 1.47 -6.96 -41.69
CA ASP A 342 2.38 -5.82 -41.77
C ASP A 342 1.94 -4.71 -40.82
N THR A 343 0.62 -4.46 -40.71
CA THR A 343 0.04 -3.55 -39.72
C THR A 343 0.34 -4.02 -38.30
N PHE A 344 0.26 -5.32 -38.02
CA PHE A 344 0.64 -5.86 -36.72
C PHE A 344 2.12 -5.61 -36.40
N ASP A 345 3.01 -5.96 -37.34
CA ASP A 345 4.46 -5.86 -37.14
C ASP A 345 4.89 -4.39 -36.98
N LYS A 346 4.29 -3.44 -37.71
CA LYS A 346 4.56 -2.00 -37.59
C LYS A 346 4.03 -1.38 -36.29
N LYS A 347 2.79 -1.69 -35.89
CA LYS A 347 2.11 -0.97 -34.80
C LYS A 347 2.23 -1.63 -33.42
N TYR A 348 2.39 -2.96 -33.36
CA TYR A 348 2.24 -3.71 -32.09
C TYR A 348 3.46 -4.55 -31.71
N SER A 349 4.20 -5.08 -32.69
CA SER A 349 5.37 -5.93 -32.38
C SER A 349 6.40 -5.19 -31.53
N TYR A 350 6.63 -3.90 -31.79
CA TYR A 350 7.55 -3.08 -31.00
C TYR A 350 7.12 -3.00 -29.53
N ASN A 351 5.85 -2.66 -29.27
CA ASN A 351 5.34 -2.55 -27.90
C ASN A 351 5.43 -3.87 -27.12
N ILE A 352 5.21 -5.01 -27.80
CA ILE A 352 5.35 -6.33 -27.16
C ILE A 352 6.81 -6.58 -26.78
N ARG A 353 7.78 -6.33 -27.66
CA ARG A 353 9.21 -6.49 -27.35
C ARG A 353 9.69 -5.52 -26.28
N TYR A 354 9.16 -4.30 -26.31
CA TYR A 354 9.38 -3.27 -25.31
C TYR A 354 8.98 -3.72 -23.90
N ASN A 355 7.80 -4.34 -23.75
CA ASN A 355 7.35 -4.89 -22.46
C ASN A 355 8.32 -5.94 -21.89
N TYR A 356 9.10 -6.62 -22.72
CA TYR A 356 10.09 -7.64 -22.33
C TYR A 356 11.52 -7.10 -22.21
N GLY A 357 11.73 -5.79 -22.37
CA GLY A 357 13.02 -5.12 -22.24
C GLY A 357 13.99 -5.42 -23.39
N LYS A 358 13.49 -5.82 -24.57
CA LYS A 358 14.31 -6.10 -25.76
C LYS A 358 14.48 -4.89 -26.68
N GLU A 359 13.77 -3.79 -26.42
CA GLU A 359 13.82 -2.52 -27.19
C GLU A 359 13.76 -1.31 -26.22
N GLY A 360 14.28 -0.14 -26.63
CA GLY A 360 14.33 1.09 -25.80
C GLY A 360 15.48 1.15 -24.77
N LYS A 361 15.31 1.89 -23.64
CA LYS A 361 16.27 2.00 -22.51
C LYS A 361 16.57 0.66 -21.79
N LYS A 362 16.10 -0.48 -22.32
CA LYS A 362 16.17 -1.82 -21.70
C LYS A 362 15.56 -1.90 -20.30
N THR A 363 14.62 -1.02 -19.98
CA THR A 363 13.91 -1.02 -18.69
C THR A 363 12.95 -2.20 -18.63
N ASP A 364 13.16 -3.11 -17.67
CA ASP A 364 12.32 -4.29 -17.48
C ASP A 364 11.01 -3.89 -16.80
N TYR A 365 9.97 -3.55 -17.60
CA TYR A 365 8.70 -3.06 -17.05
C TYR A 365 8.02 -4.07 -16.14
N THR A 366 7.63 -3.59 -14.96
CA THR A 366 7.03 -4.41 -13.92
C THR A 366 5.53 -4.63 -14.17
N PRO A 367 5.03 -5.86 -13.98
CA PRO A 367 3.59 -6.12 -13.96
C PRO A 367 2.84 -5.18 -13.00
N TYR A 368 1.62 -4.80 -13.39
CA TYR A 368 0.84 -3.84 -12.60
C TYR A 368 0.24 -4.50 -11.36
N GLY A 369 0.53 -3.91 -10.19
CA GLY A 369 -0.15 -4.22 -8.94
C GLY A 369 -1.62 -3.80 -8.96
N CYS A 370 -2.44 -4.40 -8.08
CA CYS A 370 -3.87 -4.09 -8.00
C CYS A 370 -4.10 -2.59 -7.75
N MET A 371 -3.29 -1.95 -6.88
CA MET A 371 -3.42 -0.52 -6.59
C MET A 371 -3.21 0.35 -7.82
N LYS A 372 -2.16 0.09 -8.61
CA LYS A 372 -1.94 0.73 -9.90
C LYS A 372 -3.14 0.55 -10.85
N ILE A 373 -3.70 -0.65 -10.95
CA ILE A 373 -4.86 -0.93 -11.81
C ILE A 373 -6.14 -0.23 -11.32
N ILE A 374 -6.30 -0.05 -10.00
CA ILE A 374 -7.45 0.61 -9.38
C ILE A 374 -7.37 2.13 -9.49
N MET A 375 -6.17 2.70 -9.42
CA MET A 375 -5.95 4.15 -9.25
C MET A 375 -5.48 4.88 -10.53
N ASN A 376 -4.90 4.16 -11.50
CA ASN A 376 -4.55 4.77 -12.79
C ASN A 376 -5.80 5.17 -13.59
N ASN A 377 -5.56 5.82 -14.74
CA ASN A 377 -6.59 6.31 -15.67
C ASN A 377 -7.74 5.28 -15.82
N PRO A 378 -8.97 5.68 -15.43
CA PRO A 378 -10.12 4.81 -15.52
C PRO A 378 -10.37 4.42 -16.99
N PRO A 379 -10.87 3.21 -17.25
CA PRO A 379 -11.20 2.79 -18.60
C PRO A 379 -12.30 3.67 -19.20
N ALA A 380 -12.09 4.14 -20.43
CA ALA A 380 -13.11 4.85 -21.20
C ALA A 380 -13.99 3.86 -21.98
N MET A 381 -14.99 4.39 -22.70
CA MET A 381 -15.84 3.54 -23.55
C MET A 381 -15.00 2.82 -24.61
N GLY A 382 -15.10 1.49 -24.64
CA GLY A 382 -14.32 0.62 -25.52
C GLY A 382 -12.97 0.18 -24.95
N ASP A 383 -12.56 0.64 -23.76
CA ASP A 383 -11.43 0.07 -23.03
C ASP A 383 -11.85 -1.14 -22.19
N ALA A 384 -10.96 -2.13 -22.10
CA ALA A 384 -11.17 -3.34 -21.29
C ALA A 384 -10.27 -3.42 -20.05
N HIS A 385 -9.38 -2.45 -19.83
CA HIS A 385 -8.44 -2.45 -18.70
C HIS A 385 -9.09 -1.97 -17.40
N GLY A 386 -8.30 -1.95 -16.33
CA GLY A 386 -8.74 -1.53 -15.01
C GLY A 386 -9.23 -2.69 -14.14
N CYS A 387 -9.72 -2.34 -12.95
CA CYS A 387 -10.27 -3.27 -11.98
C CYS A 387 -11.80 -3.34 -12.12
N PRO A 388 -12.38 -4.51 -12.45
CA PRO A 388 -13.84 -4.68 -12.56
C PRO A 388 -14.59 -4.28 -11.28
N PHE A 389 -14.03 -4.57 -10.10
CA PHE A 389 -14.64 -4.18 -8.83
C PHE A 389 -14.67 -2.66 -8.61
N LYS A 390 -13.78 -1.89 -9.27
CA LYS A 390 -13.77 -0.43 -9.19
C LYS A 390 -14.59 0.23 -10.30
N HIS A 391 -14.44 -0.28 -11.53
CA HIS A 391 -14.83 0.43 -12.75
C HIS A 391 -16.12 -0.09 -13.39
N PHE A 392 -16.56 -1.31 -13.07
CA PHE A 392 -17.84 -1.80 -13.60
C PHE A 392 -19.01 -1.18 -12.85
N GLU A 393 -20.10 -1.00 -13.58
CA GLU A 393 -21.39 -0.71 -12.96
C GLU A 393 -21.82 -1.88 -12.06
N ALA A 394 -22.47 -1.57 -10.93
CA ALA A 394 -22.83 -2.54 -9.91
C ALA A 394 -23.70 -3.69 -10.46
N GLU A 395 -24.65 -3.40 -11.34
CA GLU A 395 -25.55 -4.43 -11.90
C GLU A 395 -24.82 -5.31 -12.91
N PHE A 396 -23.99 -4.72 -13.78
CA PHE A 396 -23.16 -5.48 -14.71
C PHE A 396 -22.17 -6.39 -13.96
N LEU A 397 -21.56 -5.90 -12.88
CA LEU A 397 -20.69 -6.71 -12.04
C LEU A 397 -21.45 -7.88 -11.39
N ARG A 398 -22.67 -7.67 -10.88
CA ARG A 398 -23.50 -8.75 -10.33
C ARG A 398 -23.77 -9.84 -11.35
N GLN A 399 -24.21 -9.47 -12.54
CA GLN A 399 -24.44 -10.43 -13.64
C GLN A 399 -23.17 -11.19 -14.00
N ARG A 400 -22.03 -10.49 -14.05
CA ARG A 400 -20.73 -11.11 -14.33
C ARG A 400 -20.34 -12.11 -13.24
N LEU A 401 -20.51 -11.77 -11.96
CA LEU A 401 -20.22 -12.67 -10.85
C LEU A 401 -21.12 -13.92 -10.89
N SER A 402 -22.41 -13.76 -11.17
CA SER A 402 -23.33 -14.90 -11.35
C SER A 402 -22.93 -15.80 -12.52
N SER A 403 -22.45 -15.22 -13.63
CA SER A 403 -21.97 -16.01 -14.78
C SER A 403 -20.74 -16.88 -14.47
N LEU A 404 -20.00 -16.57 -13.39
CA LEU A 404 -18.88 -17.37 -12.89
C LEU A 404 -19.32 -18.51 -11.97
N GLY A 405 -20.63 -18.72 -11.78
CA GLY A 405 -21.16 -19.78 -10.92
C GLY A 405 -21.21 -19.43 -9.44
N VAL A 406 -21.07 -18.14 -9.08
CA VAL A 406 -21.16 -17.68 -7.68
C VAL A 406 -22.63 -17.65 -7.24
N SER A 407 -22.92 -18.20 -6.06
CA SER A 407 -24.27 -18.18 -5.46
C SER A 407 -24.75 -16.75 -5.18
N LYS A 408 -26.06 -16.55 -5.06
CA LYS A 408 -26.63 -15.20 -4.76
C LYS A 408 -26.03 -14.59 -3.49
N ASP A 409 -25.93 -15.38 -2.42
CA ASP A 409 -25.32 -14.94 -1.16
C ASP A 409 -23.84 -14.59 -1.34
N GLY A 410 -23.09 -15.38 -2.11
CA GLY A 410 -21.69 -15.10 -2.43
C GLY A 410 -21.52 -13.81 -3.24
N VAL A 411 -22.41 -13.55 -4.20
CA VAL A 411 -22.44 -12.29 -4.96
C VAL A 411 -22.67 -11.12 -4.01
N ASP A 412 -23.61 -11.21 -3.08
CA ASP A 412 -23.87 -10.14 -2.11
C ASP A 412 -22.69 -9.87 -1.18
N VAL A 413 -21.97 -10.92 -0.74
CA VAL A 413 -20.71 -10.76 0.01
C VAL A 413 -19.66 -10.01 -0.80
N VAL A 414 -19.41 -10.40 -2.04
CA VAL A 414 -18.44 -9.71 -2.92
C VAL A 414 -18.86 -8.26 -3.18
N MET A 415 -20.15 -8.02 -3.42
CA MET A 415 -20.70 -6.69 -3.67
C MET A 415 -20.62 -5.79 -2.43
N LYS A 416 -20.73 -6.34 -1.21
CA LYS A 416 -20.54 -5.59 0.04
C LYS A 416 -19.15 -4.95 0.11
N TYR A 417 -18.09 -5.73 -0.11
CA TYR A 417 -16.72 -5.21 -0.10
C TYR A 417 -16.47 -4.25 -1.27
N THR A 418 -17.06 -4.54 -2.43
CA THR A 418 -16.97 -3.67 -3.62
C THR A 418 -17.55 -2.28 -3.33
N LYS A 419 -18.75 -2.21 -2.75
CA LYS A 419 -19.41 -0.95 -2.35
C LYS A 419 -18.65 -0.20 -1.26
N GLY A 420 -17.98 -0.93 -0.35
CA GLY A 420 -17.09 -0.35 0.66
C GLY A 420 -15.77 0.20 0.12
N GLY A 421 -15.48 0.04 -1.18
CA GLY A 421 -14.21 0.46 -1.78
C GLY A 421 -13.05 -0.52 -1.55
N HIS A 422 -13.33 -1.71 -0.99
CA HIS A 422 -12.35 -2.75 -0.69
C HIS A 422 -12.19 -3.73 -1.85
N TYR A 423 -11.77 -3.22 -3.00
CA TYR A 423 -11.76 -3.95 -4.27
C TYR A 423 -10.86 -5.20 -4.28
N GLN A 424 -9.72 -5.14 -3.60
CA GLN A 424 -8.80 -6.28 -3.46
C GLN A 424 -9.42 -7.41 -2.62
N VAL A 425 -10.15 -7.05 -1.56
CA VAL A 425 -10.86 -8.02 -0.71
C VAL A 425 -12.04 -8.63 -1.46
N ALA A 426 -12.77 -7.83 -2.25
CA ALA A 426 -13.80 -8.35 -3.15
C ALA A 426 -13.21 -9.37 -4.14
N CYS A 427 -12.03 -9.10 -4.70
CA CYS A 427 -11.31 -10.03 -5.57
C CYS A 427 -10.88 -11.31 -4.84
N ALA A 428 -10.44 -11.21 -3.58
CA ALA A 428 -10.08 -12.35 -2.74
C ALA A 428 -11.30 -13.22 -2.38
N LYS A 429 -12.44 -12.60 -2.02
CA LYS A 429 -13.69 -13.33 -1.80
C LYS A 429 -14.19 -14.01 -3.06
N LEU A 430 -14.07 -13.37 -4.22
CA LEU A 430 -14.35 -14.06 -5.48
C LEU A 430 -13.42 -15.26 -5.68
N PHE A 431 -12.12 -15.13 -5.40
CA PHE A 431 -11.17 -16.25 -5.48
C PHE A 431 -11.61 -17.42 -4.61
N GLU A 432 -11.94 -17.18 -3.34
CA GLU A 432 -12.38 -18.22 -2.41
C GLU A 432 -13.61 -18.96 -2.96
N LEU A 433 -14.63 -18.20 -3.40
CA LEU A 433 -15.88 -18.74 -3.91
C LEU A 433 -15.69 -19.56 -5.21
N THR A 434 -14.90 -19.07 -6.16
CA THR A 434 -14.70 -19.78 -7.44
C THR A 434 -13.78 -20.98 -7.33
N HIS A 435 -12.97 -21.06 -6.28
CA HIS A 435 -12.06 -22.18 -6.03
C HIS A 435 -12.59 -23.17 -4.99
N GLY A 436 -13.83 -22.98 -4.50
CA GLY A 436 -14.46 -23.88 -3.52
C GLY A 436 -13.79 -23.87 -2.15
N ILE A 437 -13.13 -22.77 -1.78
CA ILE A 437 -12.51 -22.60 -0.46
C ILE A 437 -13.60 -22.20 0.52
N ASN A 438 -14.12 -23.19 1.25
CA ASN A 438 -15.11 -22.98 2.30
C ASN A 438 -14.39 -22.81 3.64
N ASP A 439 -13.94 -21.60 3.95
CA ASP A 439 -13.22 -21.36 5.21
C ASP A 439 -14.08 -20.57 6.21
N THR A 440 -14.86 -21.29 7.00
CA THR A 440 -15.40 -20.81 8.28
C THR A 440 -14.35 -20.88 9.41
N ASN A 441 -13.15 -21.43 9.17
CA ASN A 441 -12.14 -21.69 10.21
C ASN A 441 -10.75 -21.06 9.99
N SER A 442 -10.42 -20.49 8.82
CA SER A 442 -9.22 -19.65 8.69
C SER A 442 -9.48 -18.25 9.25
N GLU A 443 -8.90 -17.96 10.43
CA GLU A 443 -8.88 -16.63 11.04
C GLU A 443 -8.10 -15.58 10.22
N VAL A 444 -7.49 -15.97 9.08
CA VAL A 444 -6.69 -15.09 8.21
C VAL A 444 -7.35 -14.98 6.83
N GLU A 445 -7.96 -13.83 6.54
CA GLU A 445 -8.49 -13.50 5.21
C GLU A 445 -7.37 -13.57 4.15
N MET A 446 -7.65 -14.18 3.00
CA MET A 446 -6.69 -14.24 1.91
C MET A 446 -6.42 -12.84 1.35
N VAL A 447 -5.15 -12.41 1.36
CA VAL A 447 -4.76 -11.09 0.88
C VAL A 447 -4.24 -11.18 -0.55
N ILE A 448 -4.98 -10.61 -1.51
CA ILE A 448 -4.58 -10.50 -2.91
C ILE A 448 -4.22 -9.05 -3.24
N GLN A 449 -2.94 -8.78 -3.50
CA GLN A 449 -2.44 -7.44 -3.83
C GLN A 449 -1.96 -7.30 -5.28
N HIS A 450 -1.85 -8.41 -6.01
CA HIS A 450 -1.35 -8.43 -7.38
C HIS A 450 -2.08 -9.46 -8.27
N PRO A 451 -2.38 -9.17 -9.55
CA PRO A 451 -2.97 -10.14 -10.47
C PRO A 451 -2.14 -11.42 -10.66
N ASN A 452 -0.82 -11.30 -10.80
CA ASN A 452 0.08 -12.46 -10.84
C ASN A 452 0.07 -13.29 -9.55
N GLN A 453 -0.14 -12.68 -8.39
CA GLN A 453 -0.30 -13.41 -7.12
C GLN A 453 -1.59 -14.25 -7.12
N TYR A 454 -2.70 -13.67 -7.61
CA TYR A 454 -3.95 -14.42 -7.80
C TYR A 454 -3.69 -15.66 -8.68
N PHE A 455 -3.00 -15.48 -9.80
CA PHE A 455 -2.68 -16.56 -10.72
C PHE A 455 -1.82 -17.66 -10.07
N GLU A 456 -0.74 -17.29 -9.39
CA GLU A 456 0.12 -18.23 -8.69
C GLU A 456 -0.64 -19.02 -7.61
N ASN A 457 -1.49 -18.36 -6.83
CA ASN A 457 -2.32 -19.00 -5.81
C ASN A 457 -3.31 -19.99 -6.44
N SER A 458 -3.96 -19.60 -7.54
CA SER A 458 -4.86 -20.49 -8.30
C SER A 458 -4.12 -21.71 -8.82
N GLN A 459 -2.95 -21.53 -9.44
CA GLN A 459 -2.14 -22.62 -9.98
C GLN A 459 -1.66 -23.58 -8.88
N LYS A 460 -1.23 -23.04 -7.73
CA LYS A 460 -0.84 -23.86 -6.56
C LYS A 460 -2.00 -24.69 -6.02
N LEU A 461 -3.22 -24.14 -6.00
CA LEU A 461 -4.39 -24.84 -5.52
C LEU A 461 -4.83 -25.96 -6.48
N LEU A 462 -4.85 -25.67 -7.79
CA LEU A 462 -5.33 -26.60 -8.81
C LEU A 462 -4.33 -27.72 -9.13
N ASN A 463 -3.02 -27.42 -9.12
CA ASN A 463 -1.98 -28.34 -9.58
C ASN A 463 -1.01 -28.80 -8.46
N GLY A 464 -1.22 -28.33 -7.22
CA GLY A 464 -0.29 -28.54 -6.11
C GLY A 464 0.97 -27.64 -6.19
N PRO A 465 1.86 -27.67 -5.18
CA PRO A 465 3.13 -26.95 -5.25
C PRO A 465 3.96 -27.50 -6.42
N VAL A 466 4.41 -26.61 -7.31
CA VAL A 466 5.21 -26.95 -8.49
C VAL A 466 6.45 -27.72 -8.05
N LYS A 467 6.46 -29.04 -8.25
CA LYS A 467 7.68 -29.84 -8.20
C LYS A 467 8.52 -29.39 -9.39
N THR A 468 9.60 -28.65 -9.15
CA THR A 468 10.63 -28.38 -10.16
C THR A 468 10.97 -29.70 -10.84
N ALA A 469 10.62 -29.84 -12.12
CA ALA A 469 10.93 -31.03 -12.89
C ALA A 469 12.44 -31.28 -12.82
N LYS A 470 12.83 -32.38 -12.17
CA LYS A 470 14.19 -32.89 -12.27
C LYS A 470 14.45 -33.13 -13.75
N THR A 471 15.42 -32.40 -14.29
CA THR A 471 15.95 -32.59 -15.64
C THR A 471 16.13 -34.08 -15.89
N VAL A 472 15.36 -34.63 -16.82
CA VAL A 472 15.62 -35.96 -17.37
C VAL A 472 16.97 -35.87 -18.08
N LYS A 473 17.98 -36.54 -17.51
CA LYS A 473 19.30 -36.70 -18.13
C LYS A 473 19.10 -37.50 -19.42
N ILE A 474 19.12 -36.83 -20.56
CA ILE A 474 19.49 -37.47 -21.81
C ILE A 474 21.01 -37.59 -21.80
N VAL A 475 21.47 -38.83 -21.70
CA VAL A 475 22.87 -39.21 -21.80
C VAL A 475 23.30 -39.04 -23.26
N SER A 476 24.24 -38.14 -23.52
CA SER A 476 25.12 -38.26 -24.68
C SER A 476 26.53 -37.86 -24.28
N SER A 477 27.44 -38.78 -24.57
CA SER A 477 28.83 -38.93 -24.20
C SER A 477 29.76 -37.79 -24.64
N GLN A 478 30.63 -37.40 -23.70
CA GLN A 478 32.06 -37.06 -23.83
C GLN A 478 32.57 -36.43 -25.14
N GLN A 479 33.19 -35.25 -25.03
CA GLN A 479 34.64 -35.12 -25.23
C GLN A 479 35.24 -33.85 -24.58
N ASN A 480 36.38 -34.10 -23.92
CA ASN A 480 37.38 -33.28 -23.25
C ASN A 480 37.77 -31.94 -23.90
N SER A 481 37.99 -30.89 -23.09
CA SER A 481 39.24 -30.08 -23.09
C SER A 481 39.33 -29.09 -21.91
N GLN A 482 40.54 -28.88 -21.41
CA GLN A 482 40.94 -28.18 -20.19
C GLN A 482 41.20 -26.67 -20.37
N ALA A 483 41.09 -25.96 -19.22
CA ALA A 483 41.90 -24.81 -18.74
C ALA A 483 41.82 -23.43 -19.43
N SER A 484 41.52 -22.39 -18.65
CA SER A 484 42.50 -21.40 -18.11
C SER A 484 41.83 -20.09 -17.64
N VAL A 485 42.62 -19.27 -16.95
CA VAL A 485 42.31 -18.29 -15.91
C VAL A 485 42.37 -16.84 -16.44
N ALA A 486 41.59 -15.95 -15.80
CA ALA A 486 41.72 -14.49 -15.66
C ALA A 486 41.66 -13.58 -16.92
N ASN A 487 40.75 -12.60 -16.90
CA ASN A 487 41.14 -11.21 -16.64
C ASN A 487 39.92 -10.29 -16.42
N GLY A 488 40.08 -9.33 -15.52
CA GLY A 488 39.13 -8.24 -15.29
C GLY A 488 39.32 -7.11 -16.30
N SER A 489 38.27 -6.34 -16.53
CA SER A 489 38.36 -5.02 -17.16
C SER A 489 37.19 -4.15 -16.70
N GLN A 490 37.55 -2.91 -16.38
CA GLN A 490 36.78 -1.82 -15.79
C GLN A 490 35.57 -1.40 -16.63
N VAL A 491 34.52 -0.97 -15.94
CA VAL A 491 33.34 -0.33 -16.52
C VAL A 491 33.49 1.18 -16.33
N ASP A 492 33.62 1.92 -17.44
CA ASP A 492 33.49 3.38 -17.46
C ASP A 492 32.00 3.74 -17.41
N VAL A 493 31.58 4.42 -16.34
CA VAL A 493 30.23 4.97 -16.18
C VAL A 493 30.27 6.44 -16.62
N LYS A 494 29.64 6.74 -17.76
CA LYS A 494 29.24 8.11 -18.09
C LYS A 494 27.82 8.37 -17.58
N THR A 495 27.72 9.34 -16.68
CA THR A 495 26.46 9.86 -16.14
C THR A 495 25.93 10.94 -17.09
N GLU A 496 24.74 10.74 -17.65
CA GLU A 496 23.98 11.83 -18.29
C GLU A 496 22.55 11.88 -17.73
N VAL A 497 22.08 13.12 -17.60
CA VAL A 497 20.93 13.59 -16.84
C VAL A 497 19.62 13.22 -17.53
N MET A 498 18.60 12.85 -16.73
CA MET A 498 17.24 12.58 -17.21
C MET A 498 16.48 13.88 -17.44
N ASP A 499 16.08 14.14 -18.69
CA ASP A 499 14.94 15.01 -19.00
C ASP A 499 13.68 14.15 -19.15
N ASP A 500 12.69 14.46 -18.32
CA ASP A 500 11.32 13.94 -18.34
C ASP A 500 10.47 14.86 -19.24
N GLU A 501 10.46 14.64 -20.54
CA GLU A 501 9.43 15.15 -21.45
C GLU A 501 9.12 14.07 -22.48
N MET A 502 7.93 13.47 -22.41
CA MET A 502 7.22 12.89 -23.56
C MET A 502 5.73 12.74 -23.19
N GLY A 503 5.10 13.89 -22.96
CA GLY A 503 3.75 14.13 -23.44
C GLY A 503 3.91 14.94 -24.73
N ASP A 504 3.11 14.63 -25.74
CA ASP A 504 3.06 15.29 -27.06
C ASP A 504 4.16 14.88 -28.04
N ASP A 505 3.92 13.78 -28.75
CA ASP A 505 4.35 13.63 -30.15
C ASP A 505 3.71 12.38 -30.76
N LEU A 506 2.40 12.41 -31.03
CA LEU A 506 1.74 11.57 -32.05
C LEU A 506 0.43 12.23 -32.52
N ASP A 507 0.49 13.50 -32.95
CA ASP A 507 -0.48 14.02 -33.93
C ASP A 507 0.13 13.78 -35.32
N LEU A 508 -0.37 12.75 -36.00
CA LEU A 508 -0.09 12.55 -37.42
C LEU A 508 -0.95 13.55 -38.21
N ASN A 509 -0.29 14.52 -38.85
CA ASN A 509 -0.93 15.46 -39.76
C ASN A 509 -1.67 14.74 -40.90
N ASP A 510 -2.91 15.17 -41.14
CA ASP A 510 -3.83 14.73 -42.21
C ASP A 510 -3.40 15.14 -43.65
N GLU A 511 -2.13 15.48 -43.89
CA GLU A 511 -1.67 15.97 -45.21
C GLU A 511 -0.99 14.93 -46.12
N GLU A 512 -0.75 13.70 -45.68
CA GLU A 512 -0.18 12.62 -46.53
C GLU A 512 -1.20 11.59 -47.05
N LEU A 513 -2.51 11.81 -46.85
CA LEU A 513 -3.56 10.94 -47.40
C LEU A 513 -4.16 11.44 -48.74
N ASN A 514 -3.52 12.39 -49.41
CA ASN A 514 -4.07 12.99 -50.62
C ASN A 514 -3.06 13.18 -51.76
N MET A 515 -2.28 12.14 -52.08
CA MET A 515 -1.67 12.00 -53.41
C MET A 515 -1.58 10.52 -53.81
N MET A 516 -2.62 10.01 -54.48
CA MET A 516 -2.64 8.99 -55.54
C MET A 516 -4.12 8.56 -55.74
N THR A 517 -4.89 9.19 -56.63
CA THR A 517 -4.95 8.85 -58.07
C THR A 517 -3.67 8.42 -58.74
#